data_AF-A0A0J5GVD7-F1
#
_entry.id   AF-A0A0J5GVD7-F1
#
_cell.length_a   1.000
_cell.length_b   1.000
_cell.length_c   1.000
_cell.angle_alpha   90.00
_cell.angle_beta   90.00
_cell.angle_gamma   90.00
#
_symmetry.space_group_name_H-M   'P 1'
#
loop_
_entity.id
_entity.type
_entity.pdbx_description
1 polymer ?
#
loop_
_entity_poly.entity_id
_entity_poly.type
_entity_poly.pdbx_seq_one_letter_code
_entity_poly.pdbx_strand_id
1 'polypeptide(L)'
;MQWLVLIHVLVAIIGIGPTFFGSILLRKHQTISDLRHNVLLQHKLDYFPKIGGTLAVITGILLVLFGSYGSILQVWLFGSLVIYLAIQVIVIGFISPSLSELQRWLLHPDNRASTQLPPQQTSAFHKVSNLYWLTTFLGIIIFILMIIKPS
;
A
#
# COMPACT_ATOMS: atom_id res chain seq x y z
N MET A 1 -2.56 15.25 -23.58
CA MET A 1 -2.16 13.91 -23.10
C MET A 1 -1.01 13.91 -22.11
N GLN A 2 0.11 14.60 -22.39
CA GLN A 2 1.27 14.65 -21.48
C GLN A 2 0.91 15.10 -20.05
N TRP A 3 0.05 16.12 -19.90
CA TRP A 3 -0.43 16.59 -18.60
C TRP A 3 -1.24 15.54 -17.82
N LEU A 4 -2.08 14.75 -18.50
CA LEU A 4 -2.87 13.71 -17.86
C LEU A 4 -1.97 12.55 -17.40
N VAL A 5 -0.94 12.22 -18.19
CA VAL A 5 0.08 11.23 -17.80
C VAL A 5 0.86 11.73 -16.59
N LEU A 6 1.29 13.00 -16.59
CA LEU A 6 1.98 13.60 -15.46
C LEU A 6 1.13 13.53 -14.19
N ILE A 7 -0.14 13.94 -14.26
CA ILE A 7 -1.07 13.87 -13.13
C ILE A 7 -1.23 12.43 -12.64
N HIS A 8 -1.45 11.47 -13.56
CA HIS A 8 -1.60 10.07 -13.19
C HIS A 8 -0.37 9.53 -12.46
N VAL A 9 0.84 9.82 -12.97
CA VAL A 9 2.10 9.38 -12.36
C VAL A 9 2.31 10.05 -11.00
N LEU A 10 2.09 11.36 -10.87
CA LEU A 10 2.22 12.07 -9.60
C LEU A 10 1.25 11.53 -8.55
N VAL A 11 -0.02 11.33 -8.91
CA VAL A 11 -1.04 10.75 -8.04
C VAL A 11 -0.65 9.33 -7.60
N ALA A 12 -0.15 8.50 -8.53
CA ALA A 12 0.30 7.15 -8.21
C ALA A 12 1.50 7.17 -7.24
N ILE A 13 2.49 8.03 -7.46
CA ILE A 13 3.67 8.14 -6.58
C ILE A 13 3.27 8.65 -5.19
N ILE A 14 2.49 9.73 -5.11
CA ILE A 14 2.08 10.32 -3.83
C ILE A 14 1.13 9.38 -3.08
N GLY A 15 0.22 8.71 -3.81
CA GLY A 15 -0.74 7.77 -3.24
C GLY A 15 -0.11 6.49 -2.73
N ILE A 16 0.76 5.86 -3.54
CA ILE A 16 1.33 4.54 -3.23
C ILE A 16 2.62 4.68 -2.41
N GLY A 17 3.37 5.77 -2.54
CA GLY A 17 4.66 6.02 -1.87
C GLY A 17 4.66 5.73 -0.36
N PRO A 18 3.66 6.18 0.42
CA PRO A 18 3.55 5.86 1.84
C PRO A 18 3.50 4.36 2.18
N THR A 19 3.06 3.52 1.26
CA THR A 19 3.01 2.04 1.43
C THR A 19 4.41 1.44 1.61
N PHE A 20 5.44 2.05 1.02
CA PHE A 20 6.82 1.59 1.15
C PHE A 20 7.33 1.67 2.60
N PHE A 21 6.82 2.62 3.39
CA PHE A 21 7.21 2.78 4.78
C PHE A 21 6.67 1.67 5.69
N GLY A 22 5.63 0.94 5.29
CA GLY A 22 5.08 -0.16 6.10
C GLY A 22 6.09 -1.26 6.42
N SER A 23 6.99 -1.56 5.47
CA SER A 23 8.08 -2.52 5.67
C SER A 23 9.09 -2.07 6.74
N ILE A 24 9.25 -0.76 6.94
CA ILE A 24 10.21 -0.13 7.86
C ILE A 24 9.56 0.11 9.24
N LEU A 25 8.35 0.66 9.24
CA LEU A 25 7.58 0.98 10.45
C LEU A 25 7.14 -0.30 11.17
N LEU A 26 6.80 -1.35 10.42
CA LEU A 26 6.41 -2.66 10.96
C LEU A 26 7.54 -3.70 10.83
N ARG A 27 8.80 -3.25 10.93
CA ARG A 27 9.96 -4.15 10.95
C ARG A 27 9.95 -5.08 12.17
N LYS A 28 10.47 -6.29 11.99
CA LYS A 28 10.61 -7.28 13.07
C LYS A 28 11.67 -6.80 14.09
N HIS A 29 11.60 -7.32 15.32
CA HIS A 29 12.55 -7.03 16.42
C HIS A 29 12.56 -5.58 16.96
N GLN A 30 11.47 -4.83 16.77
CA GLN A 30 11.29 -3.54 17.45
C GLN A 30 10.71 -3.72 18.86
N THR A 31 10.90 -2.74 19.74
CA THR A 31 10.29 -2.76 21.08
C THR A 31 8.77 -2.57 20.98
N ILE A 32 8.01 -2.99 21.99
CA ILE A 32 6.56 -2.71 22.02
C ILE A 32 6.26 -1.21 22.04
N SER A 33 7.10 -0.42 22.70
CA SER A 33 6.95 1.03 22.74
C SER A 33 7.05 1.63 21.35
N ASP A 34 8.05 1.22 20.57
CA ASP A 34 8.21 1.62 19.17
C ASP A 34 7.04 1.15 18.33
N LEU A 35 6.58 -0.09 18.52
CA LEU A 35 5.47 -0.65 17.77
C LEU A 35 4.17 0.13 18.00
N ARG A 36 3.88 0.56 19.23
CA ARG A 36 2.72 1.42 19.53
C ARG A 36 2.75 2.71 18.73
N HIS A 37 3.91 3.36 18.67
CA HIS A 37 4.09 4.59 17.91
C HIS A 37 3.99 4.34 16.39
N ASN A 38 4.69 3.32 15.90
CA ASN A 38 4.77 3.01 14.48
C ASN A 38 3.44 2.55 13.89
N VAL A 39 2.63 1.79 14.64
CA VAL A 39 1.29 1.37 14.21
C VAL A 39 0.36 2.59 14.04
N LEU A 40 0.43 3.56 14.95
CA LEU A 40 -0.34 4.81 14.82
C LEU A 40 0.07 5.61 13.58
N LEU A 41 1.37 5.70 13.32
CA LEU A 41 1.88 6.37 12.13
C LEU A 41 1.46 5.62 10.86
N GLN A 42 1.63 4.31 10.82
CA GLN A 42 1.26 3.48 9.68
C GLN A 42 -0.24 3.57 9.37
N HIS A 43 -1.09 3.58 10.41
CA HIS A 43 -2.53 3.73 10.20
C HIS A 43 -2.91 5.05 9.52
N LYS A 44 -2.16 6.14 9.77
CA LYS A 44 -2.33 7.41 9.05
C LYS A 44 -1.83 7.33 7.61
N LEU A 45 -0.72 6.61 7.38
CA LEU A 45 -0.16 6.43 6.04
C LEU A 45 -1.07 5.57 5.15
N ASP A 46 -1.83 4.64 5.71
CA ASP A 46 -2.78 3.78 4.98
C ASP A 46 -3.93 4.57 4.30
N TYR A 47 -4.17 5.83 4.65
CA TYR A 47 -5.14 6.68 3.93
C TYR A 47 -4.66 7.10 2.53
N PHE A 48 -3.34 7.25 2.34
CA PHE A 48 -2.77 7.64 1.05
C PHE A 48 -3.06 6.62 -0.07
N PRO A 49 -2.80 5.31 0.09
CA PRO A 49 -3.11 4.35 -0.97
C PRO A 49 -4.62 4.17 -1.21
N LYS A 50 -5.48 4.49 -0.23
CA LYS A 50 -6.95 4.49 -0.43
C LYS A 50 -7.39 5.66 -1.30
N ILE A 51 -6.93 6.87 -0.99
CA ILE A 51 -7.31 8.09 -1.72
C ILE A 51 -6.55 8.19 -3.04
N GLY A 52 -5.23 8.20 -2.97
CA GLY A 52 -4.35 8.33 -4.13
C GLY A 52 -4.45 7.13 -5.06
N GLY A 53 -4.69 5.92 -4.54
CA GLY A 53 -5.01 4.77 -5.37
C GLY A 53 -6.31 4.98 -6.16
N THR A 54 -7.39 5.39 -5.50
CA THR A 54 -8.67 5.66 -6.19
C THR A 54 -8.49 6.70 -7.30
N LEU A 55 -7.76 7.78 -7.01
CA LEU A 55 -7.42 8.80 -8.00
C LEU A 55 -6.54 8.25 -9.14
N ALA A 56 -5.59 7.35 -8.85
CA ALA A 56 -4.76 6.70 -9.86
C ALA A 56 -5.61 5.84 -10.81
N VAL A 57 -6.62 5.13 -10.31
CA VAL A 57 -7.57 4.37 -11.15
C VAL A 57 -8.36 5.31 -12.04
N ILE A 58 -8.96 6.36 -11.47
CA ILE A 58 -9.77 7.32 -12.22
C ILE A 58 -8.93 7.94 -13.34
N THR A 59 -7.75 8.45 -13.00
CA THR A 59 -6.84 9.05 -13.99
C THR A 59 -6.32 8.04 -15.01
N GLY A 60 -6.11 6.78 -14.63
CA GLY A 60 -5.74 5.69 -15.55
C GLY A 60 -6.86 5.36 -16.55
N ILE A 61 -8.12 5.31 -16.09
CA ILE A 61 -9.28 5.13 -16.96
C ILE A 61 -9.40 6.31 -17.94
N LEU A 62 -9.24 7.55 -17.45
CA LEU A 62 -9.27 8.74 -18.30
C LEU A 62 -8.14 8.70 -19.35
N LEU A 63 -6.95 8.20 -19.00
CA LEU A 63 -5.85 8.02 -19.95
C LEU A 63 -6.21 7.03 -21.07
N VAL A 64 -6.88 5.93 -20.74
CA VAL A 64 -7.31 4.94 -21.73
C VAL A 64 -8.43 5.50 -22.62
N LEU A 65 -9.40 6.21 -22.05
CA LEU A 65 -10.55 6.75 -22.80
C LEU A 65 -10.16 7.89 -23.73
N PHE A 66 -9.26 8.78 -23.30
CA PHE A 66 -8.87 9.97 -24.06
C PHE A 66 -7.54 9.83 -24.79
N GLY A 67 -6.73 8.84 -24.45
CA GLY A 67 -5.42 8.62 -25.05
C GLY A 67 -5.46 7.66 -26.23
N SER A 68 -4.58 7.91 -27.21
CA SER A 68 -4.32 7.00 -28.31
C SER A 68 -3.30 5.91 -27.91
N TYR A 69 -3.62 5.12 -26.87
CA TYR A 69 -2.73 4.06 -26.38
C TYR A 69 -2.92 2.70 -27.08
N GLY A 70 -3.83 2.61 -28.06
CA GLY A 70 -4.15 1.35 -28.73
C GLY A 70 -5.00 0.43 -27.86
N SER A 71 -4.73 -0.86 -27.90
CA SER A 71 -5.52 -1.85 -27.15
C SER A 71 -5.22 -1.82 -25.65
N ILE A 72 -6.26 -1.87 -24.81
CA ILE A 72 -6.17 -2.06 -23.35
C ILE A 72 -5.35 -3.29 -22.96
N LEU A 73 -5.26 -4.29 -23.84
CA LEU A 73 -4.53 -5.54 -23.61
C LEU A 73 -3.00 -5.39 -23.73
N GLN A 74 -2.47 -4.18 -23.95
CA GLN A 74 -1.04 -3.95 -23.82
C GLN A 74 -0.57 -4.37 -22.43
N VAL A 75 0.50 -5.17 -22.37
CA VAL A 75 1.00 -5.81 -21.15
C VAL A 75 1.24 -4.79 -20.03
N TRP A 76 1.72 -3.59 -20.34
CA TRP A 76 1.96 -2.55 -19.34
C TRP A 76 0.67 -1.92 -18.79
N LEU A 77 -0.37 -1.73 -19.61
CA LEU A 77 -1.67 -1.21 -19.17
C LEU A 77 -2.43 -2.25 -18.34
N PHE A 78 -2.66 -3.43 -18.94
CA PHE A 78 -3.43 -4.47 -18.28
C PHE A 78 -2.69 -5.05 -17.06
N GLY A 79 -1.38 -5.28 -17.20
CA GLY A 79 -0.54 -5.80 -16.11
C GLY A 79 -0.48 -4.84 -14.93
N SER A 80 -0.28 -3.54 -15.16
CA SER A 80 -0.28 -2.56 -14.06
C SER A 80 -1.64 -2.45 -13.37
N LEU A 81 -2.75 -2.52 -14.13
CA LEU A 81 -4.10 -2.53 -13.56
C LEU A 81 -4.35 -3.77 -12.69
N VAL A 82 -4.01 -4.97 -13.18
CA VAL A 82 -4.18 -6.22 -12.42
C VAL A 82 -3.35 -6.20 -11.14
N ILE A 83 -2.08 -5.82 -11.23
CA ILE A 83 -1.20 -5.72 -10.05
C ILE A 83 -1.74 -4.68 -9.07
N TYR A 84 -2.20 -3.54 -9.57
CA TYR A 84 -2.79 -2.49 -8.75
C TYR A 84 -4.04 -2.98 -8.00
N LEU A 85 -4.95 -3.69 -8.66
CA LEU A 85 -6.14 -4.27 -8.01
C LEU A 85 -5.75 -5.30 -6.95
N ALA A 86 -4.74 -6.14 -7.22
CA ALA A 86 -4.21 -7.08 -6.24
C ALA A 86 -3.65 -6.36 -5.00
N ILE A 87 -2.89 -5.27 -5.19
CA ILE A 87 -2.40 -4.42 -4.09
C ILE A 87 -3.57 -3.86 -3.28
N GLN A 88 -4.62 -3.34 -3.93
CA GLN A 88 -5.78 -2.81 -3.21
C GLN A 88 -6.49 -3.87 -2.37
N VAL A 89 -6.67 -5.09 -2.90
CA VAL A 89 -7.22 -6.21 -2.15
C VAL A 89 -6.34 -6.57 -0.95
N ILE A 90 -5.02 -6.61 -1.12
CA ILE A 90 -4.07 -6.88 -0.04
C ILE A 90 -4.15 -5.80 1.05
N VAL A 91 -4.11 -4.52 0.65
CA VAL A 91 -4.08 -3.39 1.58
C VAL A 91 -5.41 -3.23 2.32
N ILE A 92 -6.53 -3.14 1.59
CA ILE A 92 -7.86 -2.90 2.16
C ILE A 92 -8.41 -4.17 2.83
N GLY A 93 -8.24 -5.33 2.21
CA GLY A 93 -8.84 -6.59 2.65
C GLY A 93 -8.07 -7.31 3.75
N PHE A 94 -6.74 -7.17 3.80
CA PHE A 94 -5.92 -7.95 4.75
C PHE A 94 -5.09 -7.07 5.69
N ILE A 95 -4.34 -6.10 5.16
CA ILE A 95 -3.45 -5.26 5.97
C ILE A 95 -4.23 -4.35 6.90
N SER A 96 -5.13 -3.51 6.36
CA SER A 96 -5.87 -2.51 7.14
C SER A 96 -6.64 -3.11 8.32
N PRO A 97 -7.43 -4.20 8.17
CA PRO A 97 -8.15 -4.81 9.29
C PRO A 97 -7.20 -5.35 10.38
N SER A 98 -6.15 -6.06 9.96
CA SER A 98 -5.16 -6.65 10.87
C SER A 98 -4.38 -5.57 11.63
N LEU A 99 -4.04 -4.46 10.96
CA LEU A 99 -3.37 -3.32 11.57
C LEU A 99 -4.28 -2.61 12.59
N SER A 100 -5.56 -2.44 12.27
CA SER A 100 -6.55 -1.87 13.19
C SER A 100 -6.82 -2.76 14.41
N GLU A 101 -6.80 -4.08 14.25
CA GLU A 101 -6.85 -5.02 15.38
C GLU A 101 -5.61 -4.91 16.27
N LEU A 102 -4.42 -4.90 15.67
CA LEU A 102 -3.16 -4.74 16.38
C LEU A 102 -3.12 -3.40 17.13
N GLN A 103 -3.56 -2.31 16.49
CA GLN A 103 -3.67 -1.00 17.10
C GLN A 103 -4.62 -1.00 18.31
N ARG A 104 -5.82 -1.59 18.17
CA ARG A 104 -6.78 -1.69 19.27
C ARG A 104 -6.19 -2.41 20.48
N TRP A 105 -5.49 -3.52 20.25
CA TRP A 105 -4.84 -4.26 21.33
C TRP A 105 -3.72 -3.43 21.97
N LEU A 106 -2.85 -2.83 21.15
CA LEU A 106 -1.69 -2.06 21.60
C LEU A 106 -2.05 -0.81 22.41
N LEU A 107 -3.18 -0.18 22.12
CA LEU A 107 -3.65 1.05 22.76
C LEU A 107 -4.63 0.80 23.90
N HIS A 108 -5.08 -0.44 24.11
CA HIS A 108 -5.98 -0.78 25.22
C HIS A 108 -5.31 -0.47 26.58
N PRO A 109 -6.02 0.17 27.53
CA PRO A 109 -5.46 0.53 28.85
C PRO A 109 -4.78 -0.64 29.56
N ASP A 110 -5.42 -1.81 29.56
CA ASP A 110 -4.92 -3.02 30.24
C ASP A 110 -3.60 -3.55 29.67
N ASN A 111 -3.31 -3.25 28.41
CA ASN A 111 -2.12 -3.73 27.73
C ASN A 111 -0.95 -2.74 27.81
N ARG A 112 -1.13 -1.58 28.46
CA ARG A 112 -0.10 -0.52 28.51
C ARG A 112 1.20 -0.96 29.19
N ALA A 113 1.10 -1.80 30.21
CA ALA A 113 2.27 -2.34 30.93
C ALA A 113 2.94 -3.52 30.22
N SER A 114 2.31 -4.10 29.19
CA SER A 114 2.83 -5.26 28.48
C SER A 114 4.13 -4.91 27.73
N THR A 115 5.15 -5.75 27.94
CA THR A 115 6.45 -5.64 27.26
C THR A 115 6.58 -6.55 26.05
N GLN A 116 5.65 -7.51 25.88
CA GLN A 116 5.61 -8.47 24.78
C GLN A 116 4.20 -8.67 24.22
N LEU A 117 4.13 -9.03 22.94
CA LEU A 117 2.88 -9.29 22.24
C LEU A 117 2.47 -10.74 22.55
N PRO A 118 1.18 -11.01 22.80
CA PRO A 118 0.72 -12.39 22.88
C PRO A 118 0.89 -13.10 21.53
N PRO A 119 0.87 -14.45 21.50
CA PRO A 119 1.14 -15.22 20.29
C PRO A 119 0.22 -14.86 19.11
N GLN A 120 -1.05 -14.59 19.38
CA GLN A 120 -2.04 -14.22 18.35
C GLN A 120 -1.68 -12.90 17.67
N GLN A 121 -1.39 -11.86 18.46
CA GLN A 121 -1.02 -10.53 17.95
C GLN A 121 0.35 -10.56 17.26
N THR A 122 1.29 -11.39 17.75
CA THR A 122 2.59 -11.60 17.13
C THR A 122 2.44 -12.20 15.71
N SER A 123 1.58 -13.20 15.56
CA SER A 123 1.28 -13.80 14.26
C SER A 123 0.64 -12.78 13.29
N ALA A 124 -0.35 -12.02 13.78
CA ALA A 124 -0.99 -10.97 12.99
C ALA A 124 0.02 -9.89 12.55
N PHE A 125 0.89 -9.44 13.46
CA PHE A 125 1.95 -8.48 13.18
C PHE A 125 2.92 -9.00 12.11
N HIS A 126 3.38 -10.25 12.21
CA HIS A 126 4.26 -10.85 11.20
C HIS A 126 3.60 -10.99 9.83
N LYS A 127 2.32 -11.38 9.80
CA LYS A 127 1.53 -11.44 8.57
C LYS A 127 1.47 -10.07 7.90
N VAL A 128 1.11 -9.04 8.65
CA VAL A 128 1.05 -7.65 8.15
C VAL A 128 2.40 -7.19 7.63
N SER A 129 3.48 -7.40 8.40
CA SER A 129 4.84 -7.04 8.01
C SER A 129 5.26 -7.69 6.68
N ASN A 130 4.98 -8.99 6.51
CA ASN A 130 5.27 -9.69 5.27
C ASN A 130 4.39 -9.21 4.10
N LEU A 131 3.12 -8.88 4.33
CA LEU A 131 2.23 -8.34 3.30
C LEU A 131 2.67 -6.94 2.82
N TYR A 132 3.22 -6.10 3.70
CA TYR A 132 3.82 -4.83 3.25
C TYR A 132 5.03 -5.07 2.35
N TRP A 133 5.90 -6.03 2.64
CA TRP A 133 7.00 -6.40 1.74
C TRP A 133 6.51 -6.84 0.36
N LEU A 134 5.48 -7.68 0.32
CA LEU A 134 4.85 -8.09 -0.93
C LEU A 134 4.28 -6.87 -1.68
N THR A 135 3.56 -6.00 -0.98
CA THR A 135 2.93 -4.82 -1.58
C THR A 135 3.97 -3.82 -2.12
N THR A 136 5.09 -3.63 -1.40
CA THR A 136 6.25 -2.86 -1.85
C THR A 136 6.83 -3.45 -3.13
N PHE A 137 7.05 -4.76 -3.17
CA PHE A 137 7.56 -5.44 -4.37
C PHE A 137 6.63 -5.25 -5.57
N LEU A 138 5.32 -5.46 -5.39
CA LEU A 138 4.32 -5.24 -6.43
C LEU A 138 4.27 -3.77 -6.89
N GLY A 139 4.40 -2.82 -5.96
CA GLY A 139 4.46 -1.39 -6.28
C GLY A 139 5.67 -1.02 -7.14
N ILE A 140 6.83 -1.63 -6.89
CA ILE A 140 8.02 -1.46 -7.75
C ILE A 140 7.74 -1.97 -9.16
N ILE A 141 7.10 -3.14 -9.29
CA ILE A 141 6.73 -3.70 -10.60
C ILE A 141 5.80 -2.73 -11.35
N ILE A 142 4.80 -2.13 -10.67
CA ILE A 142 3.93 -1.12 -11.30
C ILE A 142 4.76 0.05 -11.84
N PHE A 143 5.69 0.59 -11.05
CA PHE A 143 6.51 1.71 -11.53
C PHE A 143 7.41 1.32 -12.70
N ILE A 144 7.97 0.10 -12.70
CA ILE A 144 8.71 -0.44 -13.84
C ILE A 144 7.80 -0.48 -15.09
N LEU A 145 6.58 -0.99 -14.98
CA LEU A 145 5.64 -1.04 -16.11
C LEU A 145 5.23 0.36 -16.61
N MET A 146 5.11 1.34 -15.70
CA MET A 146 4.80 2.73 -16.07
C MET A 146 5.97 3.43 -16.77
N ILE A 147 7.21 3.13 -16.38
CA ILE A 147 8.41 3.77 -16.92
C ILE A 147 8.85 3.11 -18.24
N ILE A 148 8.90 1.78 -18.29
CA ILE A 148 9.36 0.99 -19.45
C ILE A 148 8.23 0.84 -20.50
N LYS A 149 7.19 1.68 -20.44
CA LYS A 149 6.12 1.62 -21.45
C LYS A 149 6.75 1.71 -22.85
N PRO A 150 6.37 0.82 -23.78
CA PRO A 150 6.87 0.90 -25.15
C PRO A 150 6.45 2.25 -25.75
N SER A 151 7.43 2.94 -26.35
CA SER A 151 7.26 4.21 -27.05
C SER A 151 6.42 4.05 -28.32
#